data_AF-A0A957YUW2-F1
#
_entry.id   AF-A0A957YUW2-F1
#
_cell.length_a   1.000
_cell.length_b   1.000
_cell.length_c   1.000
_cell.angle_alpha   90.00
_cell.angle_beta   90.00
_cell.angle_gamma   90.00
#
_symmetry.space_group_name_H-M   'P 1'
#
loop_
_entity.id
_entity.type
_entity.pdbx_description
1 polymer ?
#
loop_
_entity_poly.entity_id
_entity_poly.type
_entity_poly.pdbx_seq_one_letter_code
_entity_poly.pdbx_strand_id
1 'polypeptide(L)' 'GGAAFGAGLWLLGDELMVPMLGLQDGPTASGAGTHVNRLAMHLVYGITTAATVQWLRRTF' A
#
# COMPACT_ATOMS: atom_id res chain seq x y z
N GLY A 1 12.67 -1.02 2.86
CA GLY A 1 12.71 -0.38 1.53
C GLY A 1 11.31 -0.05 1.05
N GLY A 2 11.16 0.70 -0.04
CA GLY A 2 9.86 1.21 -0.51
C GLY A 2 8.79 0.14 -0.74
N ALA A 3 9.15 -1.00 -1.34
CA ALA A 3 8.22 -2.12 -1.53
C ALA A 3 7.68 -2.69 -0.21
N ALA A 4 8.54 -2.87 0.80
CA ALA A 4 8.11 -3.35 2.12
C ALA A 4 7.19 -2.34 2.83
N PHE A 5 7.45 -1.05 2.68
CA PHE A 5 6.58 0.01 3.20
C PHE A 5 5.21 -0.01 2.51
N GLY A 6 5.18 -0.10 1.18
CA GLY A 6 3.93 -0.23 0.41
C GLY A 6 3.13 -1.48 0.78
N ALA A 7 3.77 -2.64 0.85
CA ALA A 7 3.12 -3.88 1.27
C ALA A 7 2.57 -3.79 2.70
N GLY A 8 3.30 -3.14 3.61
CA GLY A 8 2.83 -2.87 4.96
C GLY A 8 1.59 -1.97 5.00
N LEU A 9 1.55 -0.91 4.17
CA LEU A 9 0.38 -0.04 4.04
C LEU A 9 -0.84 -0.79 3.48
N TRP A 10 -0.64 -1.65 2.48
CA TRP A 10 -1.71 -2.50 1.98
C TRP A 10 -2.25 -3.43 3.08
N LEU A 11 -1.38 -4.18 3.75
CA LEU A 11 -1.82 -5.16 4.74
C LEU A 11 -2.46 -4.49 5.96
N LEU A 12 -1.80 -3.49 6.54
CA LEU A 12 -2.26 -2.88 7.79
C LEU A 12 -3.35 -1.83 7.54
N GLY A 13 -3.20 -1.01 6.50
CA GLY A 13 -4.17 0.03 6.19
C GLY A 13 -5.36 -0.53 5.44
N ASP A 14 -5.12 -0.99 4.21
CA ASP A 14 -6.18 -1.36 3.26
C ASP A 14 -6.93 -2.63 3.66
N GLU A 15 -6.24 -3.70 4.06
CA GLU A 15 -6.90 -4.98 4.39
C GLU A 15 -7.43 -5.06 5.83
N LEU A 16 -6.89 -4.25 6.75
CA LEU A 16 -7.22 -4.34 8.18
C LEU A 16 -7.88 -3.07 8.73
N MET A 17 -7.15 -1.96 8.83
CA MET A 17 -7.63 -0.79 9.55
C MET A 17 -8.84 -0.12 8.87
N VAL A 18 -8.80 0.11 7.56
CA VAL A 18 -9.89 0.79 6.85
C VAL A 18 -11.20 -0.02 6.90
N PRO A 19 -11.19 -1.37 6.70
CA PRO A 19 -12.37 -2.20 6.95
C PRO A 19 -12.83 -2.22 8.40
N MET A 20 -11.90 -2.34 9.37
CA MET A 20 -12.23 -2.34 10.79
C MET A 20 -12.91 -1.03 11.24
N LEU A 21 -12.60 0.08 10.58
CA LEU A 21 -13.23 1.38 10.81
C LEU A 21 -14.55 1.55 10.05
N GLY A 22 -14.99 0.57 9.26
CA GLY A 22 -16.21 0.64 8.46
C GLY A 22 -16.13 1.63 7.29
N LEU A 23 -14.91 2.02 6.89
CA LEU A 23 -14.68 2.97 5.79
C LEU A 23 -14.59 2.26 4.43
N GLN A 24 -14.46 0.94 4.43
CA GLN A 24 -14.58 0.10 3.24
C GLN A 24 -15.16 -1.27 3.59
N ASP A 25 -15.65 -1.99 2.58
CA ASP A 25 -16.10 -3.36 2.74
C ASP A 25 -14.97 -4.29 3.20
N GLY A 26 -15.33 -5.35 3.93
CA GLY A 26 -14.36 -6.32 4.45
C GLY A 26 -13.57 -7.07 3.36
N PRO A 27 -12.43 -7.68 3.72
CA PRO A 27 -11.54 -8.33 2.76
C PRO A 27 -12.19 -9.52 2.03
N THR A 28 -13.25 -10.13 2.56
CA THR A 28 -13.97 -11.21 1.87
C THR A 28 -15.02 -10.73 0.88
N ALA A 29 -15.25 -9.41 0.78
CA ALA A 29 -16.25 -8.84 -0.12
C ALA A 29 -15.74 -8.69 -1.56
N SER A 30 -14.42 -8.75 -1.78
CA SER A 30 -13.82 -8.63 -3.10
C SER A 30 -13.07 -9.89 -3.53
N GLY A 31 -12.94 -10.09 -4.85
CA GLY A 31 -12.21 -11.23 -5.39
C GLY A 31 -10.69 -11.06 -5.26
N ALA A 32 -9.95 -12.18 -5.31
CA ALA A 32 -8.48 -12.20 -5.20
C ALA A 32 -7.76 -11.23 -6.16
N GLY A 33 -8.30 -11.03 -7.37
CA GLY A 33 -7.76 -10.07 -8.33
C GLY A 33 -7.79 -8.62 -7.84
N THR A 34 -8.80 -8.24 -7.06
CA THR A 34 -8.91 -6.91 -6.46
C THR A 34 -7.81 -6.70 -5.40
N HIS A 35 -7.58 -7.68 -4.54
CA HIS A 35 -6.49 -7.61 -3.55
C HIS A 35 -5.11 -7.51 -4.22
N VAL A 36 -4.87 -8.30 -5.27
CA VAL A 36 -3.62 -8.22 -6.04
C VAL A 36 -3.45 -6.86 -6.70
N ASN A 37 -4.53 -6.31 -7.28
CA ASN A 37 -4.50 -4.98 -7.86
C ASN A 37 -4.18 -3.90 -6.82
N ARG A 38 -4.86 -3.92 -5.67
CA ARG A 38 -4.62 -2.98 -4.57
C ARG A 38 -3.21 -3.11 -4.02
N LEU A 39 -2.70 -4.32 -3.82
CA LEU A 39 -1.31 -4.55 -3.43
C LEU A 39 -0.35 -3.93 -4.45
N ALA A 40 -0.56 -4.14 -5.75
CA ALA A 40 0.27 -3.56 -6.79
C ALA A 40 0.30 -2.02 -6.72
N MET A 41 -0.85 -1.38 -6.50
CA MET A 41 -0.92 0.08 -6.34
C MET A 41 -0.13 0.55 -5.11
N HIS A 42 -0.22 -0.17 -3.99
CA HIS A 42 0.53 0.16 -2.78
C HIS A 42 2.04 -0.08 -2.94
N LEU A 43 2.45 -1.11 -3.69
CA LEU A 43 3.85 -1.33 -4.03
C LEU A 43 4.40 -0.17 -4.88
N VAL A 44 3.67 0.25 -5.92
CA VAL A 44 4.04 1.41 -6.75
C VAL A 44 4.15 2.67 -5.89
N TYR A 45 3.19 2.90 -5.00
CA TYR A 45 3.24 4.02 -4.05
C TYR A 45 4.51 3.97 -3.20
N GLY A 46 4.74 2.87 -2.49
CA GLY A 46 5.88 2.75 -1.58
C GLY A 46 7.25 2.82 -2.29
N ILE A 47 7.38 2.21 -3.47
CA ILE A 47 8.59 2.31 -4.30
C ILE A 47 8.84 3.76 -4.72
N THR A 48 7.80 4.43 -5.22
CA THR A 48 7.88 5.84 -5.65
C THR A 48 8.27 6.73 -4.48
N THR A 49 7.63 6.60 -3.32
CA THR A 49 7.99 7.34 -2.10
C THR A 49 9.46 7.15 -1.73
N ALA A 50 9.93 5.90 -1.72
CA ALA A 50 11.33 5.62 -1.39
C ALA A 50 12.29 6.18 -2.45
N ALA A 51 11.93 6.14 -3.74
CA ALA A 51 12.73 6.73 -4.81
C ALA A 51 12.81 8.26 -4.66
N THR A 52 11.69 8.93 -4.39
CA THR A 52 11.64 10.37 -4.13
C THR A 52 12.48 10.76 -2.92
N VAL A 53 12.36 10.04 -1.79
CA VAL A 53 13.15 10.32 -0.59
C VAL A 53 14.65 10.15 -0.87
N GLN A 54 15.04 9.09 -1.59
CA GLN A 54 16.44 8.88 -1.96
C GLN A 54 16.94 9.95 -2.93
N TRP A 55 16.11 10.39 -3.87
CA TRP A 55 16.45 11.48 -4.79
C TRP A 55 16.69 12.78 -4.02
N LEU A 56 15.77 13.17 -3.14
CA LEU A 56 15.92 14.37 -2.31
C LEU A 56 17.19 14.33 -1.45
N ARG A 57 17.48 13.19 -0.81
CA ARG A 57 18.69 13.00 0.02
C ARG A 57 20.00 13.04 -0.76
N ARG A 58 19.96 12.90 -2.10
CA ARG A 58 21.14 13.00 -2.96
C ARG A 58 21.35 14.41 -3.50
N THR A 59 20.29 15.21 -3.57
CA THR A 59 20.31 16.56 -4.16
C THR A 59 20.44 17.68 -3.13
N PHE A 60 20.01 17.46 -1.89
CA PHE A 60 20.09 18.40 -0.76
C PHE A 60 20.88 17.76 0.38
#